data_AF-A0A960G7T5-F1
#
_entry.id   AF-A0A960G7T5-F1
#
_cell.length_a   1.000
_cell.length_b   1.000
_cell.length_c   1.000
_cell.angle_alpha   90.00
_cell.angle_beta   90.00
_cell.angle_gamma   90.00
#
_symmetry.space_group_name_H-M   'P 1'
#
loop_
_entity.id
_entity.type
_entity.pdbx_description
1 polymer ?
#
loop_
_entity_poly.entity_id
_entity_poly.type
_entity_poly.pdbx_seq_one_letter_code
_entity_poly.pdbx_strand_id
1 'polypeptide(L)' 'MTVSPLPRHGATLTSRDRSGRSLRIAQHRESDRVVLSVWQDGTCLATVRLDPGDVAALVGELTRTLQPESPADQVRPTG' A
#
# COMPACT_ATOMS: atom_id res chain seq x y z
N MET A 1 4.15 20.95 -17.19
CA MET A 1 3.89 19.80 -16.28
C MET A 1 4.40 20.17 -14.90
N THR A 2 3.51 20.39 -13.95
CA THR A 2 3.86 20.74 -12.57
C THR A 2 4.03 19.45 -11.76
N VAL A 3 5.28 19.11 -11.46
CA VAL A 3 5.58 18.05 -10.49
C VAL A 3 5.29 18.62 -9.11
N SER A 4 4.25 18.10 -8.45
CA SER A 4 3.95 18.50 -7.06
C SER A 4 5.05 17.97 -6.14
N PRO A 5 5.64 18.81 -5.26
CA PRO A 5 6.69 18.36 -4.34
C PRO A 5 6.19 17.20 -3.48
N LEU A 6 7.06 16.22 -3.21
CA LEU A 6 6.72 15.07 -2.38
C LEU A 6 6.15 15.56 -1.04
N PRO A 7 4.94 15.14 -0.62
CA PRO A 7 4.37 15.62 0.62
C PRO A 7 5.27 15.27 1.80
N ARG A 8 5.37 16.20 2.77
CA ARG A 8 6.19 16.08 4.00
C ARG A 8 5.78 14.89 4.89
N HIS A 9 4.68 14.21 4.56
CA HIS A 9 4.19 13.00 5.19
C HIS A 9 3.98 11.93 4.11
N GLY A 10 4.96 11.04 3.99
CA GLY A 10 4.99 9.99 2.99
C GLY A 10 6.18 9.06 3.24
N ALA A 11 6.18 7.92 2.57
CA ALA A 11 7.24 6.93 2.67
C ALA A 11 7.50 6.31 1.30
N THR A 12 8.72 5.83 1.09
CA THR A 12 9.07 5.02 -0.08
C THR A 12 9.58 3.67 0.41
N LEU A 13 8.95 2.60 -0.04
CA LEU A 13 9.33 1.23 0.24
C LEU A 13 9.97 0.64 -1.02
N THR A 14 11.24 0.26 -0.92
CA THR A 14 11.94 -0.41 -2.02
C THR A 14 11.58 -1.88 -2.06
N SER A 15 11.27 -2.40 -3.25
CA SER A 15 11.03 -3.82 -3.47
C SER A 15 12.29 -4.63 -3.16
N ARG A 16 12.11 -5.76 -2.48
CA ARG A 16 13.20 -6.70 -2.15
C ARG A 16 13.43 -7.72 -3.27
N ASP A 17 12.39 -7.98 -4.05
CA ASP A 17 12.35 -8.97 -5.13
C ASP A 17 12.79 -8.40 -6.49
N ARG A 18 12.66 -7.08 -6.69
CA ARG A 18 13.02 -6.43 -7.96
C ARG A 18 13.72 -5.09 -7.75
N SER A 19 14.93 -5.00 -8.30
CA SER A 19 15.69 -3.75 -8.34
C SER A 19 14.95 -2.66 -9.13
N GLY A 20 15.14 -1.41 -8.71
CA GLY A 20 14.50 -0.25 -9.34
C GLY A 20 13.00 -0.12 -9.06
N ARG A 21 12.36 -1.11 -8.42
CA ARG A 21 10.94 -1.06 -8.04
C ARG A 21 10.74 -0.46 -6.66
N SER A 22 9.77 0.43 -6.54
CA SER A 22 9.37 1.01 -5.25
C SER A 22 7.88 1.27 -5.16
N LEU A 23 7.33 1.18 -3.95
CA LEU A 23 6.00 1.67 -3.59
C LEU A 23 6.17 3.02 -2.88
N ARG A 24 5.53 4.07 -3.39
CA ARG A 24 5.51 5.39 -2.76
C ARG A 24 4.15 5.66 -2.15
N ILE A 25 4.17 6.18 -0.92
CA ILE A 25 3.02 6.60 -0.13
C ILE A 25 3.09 8.12 -0.01
N ALA A 26 2.03 8.81 -0.42
CA ALA A 26 1.95 10.26 -0.39
C ALA A 26 0.63 10.69 0.27
N GLN A 27 0.69 11.48 1.35
CA GLN A 27 -0.50 12.05 1.99
C GLN A 27 -0.79 13.46 1.46
N HIS A 28 -2.04 13.70 1.07
CA HIS A 28 -2.53 15.00 0.62
C HIS A 28 -3.60 15.50 1.61
N ARG A 29 -3.20 16.29 2.62
CA ARG A 29 -4.12 16.80 3.66
C ARG A 29 -5.23 17.69 3.10
N GLU A 30 -4.90 18.50 2.10
CA GLU A 30 -5.85 19.42 1.43
C GLU A 30 -7.03 18.68 0.78
N SER A 31 -6.87 17.39 0.47
CA SER A 31 -7.89 16.57 -0.19
C SER A 31 -8.29 15.35 0.63
N ASP A 32 -7.83 15.27 1.88
CA ASP A 32 -7.97 14.15 2.80
C ASP A 32 -7.79 12.77 2.15
N ARG A 33 -6.68 12.61 1.42
CA ARG A 33 -6.40 11.38 0.65
C ARG A 33 -4.98 10.89 0.85
N VAL A 34 -4.81 9.58 0.73
CA VAL A 34 -3.52 8.92 0.60
C VAL A 34 -3.39 8.35 -0.80
N VAL A 35 -2.23 8.58 -1.42
CA VAL A 35 -1.92 8.08 -2.75
C VAL A 35 -0.83 7.04 -2.64
N LEU A 36 -1.12 5.84 -3.13
CA LEU A 36 -0.16 4.76 -3.29
C LEU A 36 0.23 4.67 -4.76
N SER A 37 1.53 4.64 -5.05
CA SER A 37 2.01 4.53 -6.44
C SER A 37 3.18 3.56 -6.57
N VAL A 38 3.13 2.73 -7.60
CA VAL A 38 4.19 1.76 -7.92
C VAL A 38 5.08 2.39 -8.98
N TRP A 39 6.38 2.40 -8.73
CA TRP A 39 7.40 2.95 -9.62
C TRP A 39 8.38 1.87 -10.04
N GLN A 40 8.87 1.96 -11.27
CA GLN A 40 9.96 1.16 -11.83
C GLN A 40 10.91 2.10 -12.56
N ASP A 41 12.18 2.16 -12.13
CA ASP A 41 13.24 2.93 -12.80
C ASP A 41 12.82 4.39 -13.11
N GLY A 42 12.15 5.02 -12.14
CA GLY A 42 11.67 6.39 -12.27
C GLY A 42 10.36 6.57 -13.03
N THR A 43 9.75 5.50 -13.55
CA THR A 43 8.44 5.52 -14.23
C THR A 43 7.33 5.07 -13.28
N CYS A 44 6.24 5.83 -13.18
CA CYS A 44 5.06 5.43 -12.42
C CYS A 44 4.23 4.43 -13.23
N LEU A 45 4.10 3.20 -12.73
CA LEU A 45 3.37 2.11 -13.39
C LEU A 45 1.91 2.04 -12.96
N ALA A 46 1.61 2.38 -11.71
CA ALA A 46 0.26 2.34 -11.16
C ALA A 46 0.07 3.40 -10.09
N THR A 47 -1.15 3.90 -9.95
CA THR A 47 -1.54 4.83 -8.88
C THR A 47 -2.92 4.46 -8.36
N VAL A 48 -3.05 4.38 -7.04
CA VAL A 48 -4.32 4.17 -6.33
C VAL A 48 -4.49 5.33 -5.36
N ARG A 49 -5.69 5.92 -5.33
CA ARG A 49 -6.07 6.99 -4.41
C ARG A 49 -7.05 6.41 -3.41
N LEU A 50 -6.74 6.55 -2.14
CA LEU A 50 -7.52 6.02 -1.03
C LEU A 50 -8.03 7.19 -0.19
N ASP A 51 -9.29 7.09 0.23
CA ASP A 51 -9.81 7.91 1.32
C ASP A 51 -9.44 7.32 2.69
N PRO A 52 -9.72 8.01 3.81
CA PRO A 52 -9.34 7.52 5.14
C PRO A 52 -9.93 6.16 5.51
N GLY A 53 -11.15 5.85 5.06
CA GLY A 53 -11.82 4.56 5.31
C GLY A 53 -11.12 3.43 4.56
N ASP A 54 -10.79 3.65 3.29
CA ASP A 54 -10.03 2.71 2.48
C ASP A 54 -8.62 2.43 3.06
N VAL A 55 -7.95 3.47 3.59
CA VAL A 55 -6.65 3.31 4.25
C VAL A 55 -6.78 2.43 5.49
N ALA A 56 -7.80 2.64 6.31
CA ALA A 56 -8.05 1.82 7.50
C ALA A 56 -8.31 0.36 7.12
N ALA A 57 -9.13 0.12 6.08
CA ALA A 57 -9.40 -1.22 5.56
C ALA A 57 -8.13 -1.91 5.05
N LEU A 58 -7.31 -1.20 4.27
CA LEU A 58 -6.03 -1.72 3.77
C LEU A 58 -5.10 -2.13 4.90
N VAL A 59 -4.94 -1.29 5.95
CA VAL A 59 -4.09 -1.63 7.11
C VAL A 59 -4.63 -2.84 7.86
N GLY A 60 -5.96 -2.96 7.98
CA GLY A 60 -6.62 -4.14 8.56
C GLY A 60 -6.27 -5.42 7.81
N GLU A 61 -6.39 -5.41 6.48
CA GLU A 61 -6.04 -6.57 5.64
C GLU A 61 -4.54 -6.89 5.64
N LEU A 62 -3.67 -5.87 5.62
CA LEU A 62 -2.23 -6.09 5.78
C LEU A 62 -1.90 -6.75 7.12
N THR A 63 -2.57 -6.33 8.20
CA THR A 63 -2.36 -6.95 9.52
C THR A 63 -2.85 -8.39 9.52
N ARG A 64 -4.04 -8.64 8.96
CA ARG A 64 -4.66 -9.97 8.87
C ARG A 64 -3.78 -10.97 8.10
N THR A 65 -3.24 -10.56 6.95
CA THR A 65 -2.40 -11.41 6.09
C THR A 65 -1.05 -11.77 6.70
N LEU A 66 -0.58 -11.02 7.70
CA LEU A 66 0.64 -11.31 8.44
C LEU A 66 0.40 -12.27 9.62
N GLN A 67 -0.85 -12.52 10.01
CA GLN A 67 -1.13 -13.50 11.04
C GLN A 67 -0.87 -14.90 10.47
N PRO A 68 -0.18 -15.78 11.21
CA PRO A 68 -0.03 -17.16 10.79
C PRO A 68 -1.42 -17.78 10.64
N GLU A 69 -1.64 -18.55 9.57
CA GLU A 69 -2.81 -19.42 9.49
C GLU A 69 -2.81 -20.28 10.76
N SER A 70 -3.80 -20.07 11.61
CA SER A 70 -3.94 -20.90 12.79
C SER A 70 -4.38 -22.28 12.29
N PRO A 71 -3.69 -23.39 12.62
CA PRO A 71 -4.05 -24.73 12.14
C PRO A 71 -5.48 -25.16 12.55
N ALA A 72 -6.13 -24.42 13.44
CA ALA A 72 -7.54 -24.59 13.79
C ALA A 72 -8.53 -24.15 12.69
N ASP A 73 -8.11 -23.31 11.73
CA ASP A 73 -8.95 -22.86 10.61
C ASP A 73 -8.93 -23.88 9.44
N GLN A 74 -8.00 -24.84 9.46
CA GLN A 74 -7.87 -25.91 8.46
C GLN A 74 -8.76 -27.13 8.75
N VAL A 75 -9.32 -27.25 9.96
CA VAL A 75 -10.30 -28.33 10.27
C VAL A 75 -11.70 -27.86 9.85
N ARG A 76 -11.94 -27.79 8.54
CA ARG A 76 -13.32 -27.85 8.04
C ARG A 76 -13.80 -29.30 8.16
N PRO A 77 -14.97 -29.58 8.78
CA PRO A 77 -15.50 -30.93 8.83
C PRO A 77 -15.91 -31.35 7.43
N THR A 78 -15.34 -32.46 6.96
CA THR A 78 -15.87 -33.23 5.83
C THR A 78 -17.23 -33.78 6.26
N GLY A 79 -18.30 -33.11 5.83
CA GLY A 79 -19.67 -33.63 5.84
C GLY A 79 -20.00 -34.25 4.49
#